data_AF-A0A5M9I1Y2-F1
#
_entry.id   AF-A0A5M9I1Y2-F1
#
_cell.length_a   1.000
_cell.length_b   1.000
_cell.length_c   1.000
_cell.angle_alpha   90.00
_cell.angle_beta   90.00
_cell.angle_gamma   90.00
#
_symmetry.space_group_name_H-M   'P 1'
#
loop_
_entity.id
_entity.type
_entity.pdbx_description
1 polymer ?
#
loop_
_entity_poly.entity_id
_entity_poly.type
_entity_poly.pdbx_seq_one_letter_code
_entity_poly.pdbx_strand_id
1 'polypeptide(L)'
;MSFPAKVTAFLYERYKAFDGAADKGLLFLPVELIDNNGAELKRIILQYADEWELGEDFINWIITANEFTSTLVDRIVTGYPRDEVSYFEEKLGYKDNIIDTSELFNLWVIEGDKKWAEKLPVHRTDANVIWTDDVKPYKKRKVRILNGAHTSTVLAAYLAGYDIVMDFMKDDTIRSFMNTVIYDEVIPTLDLPKEELEDFAAAVNDRFANPYIKHKLLDIALNSCSKFNARCLPSLLGYVEEKGELPKCLTFSLAAFIRFYKGQMNDGVCTGVRKDGTQYQIRDDADVLTFFAEIWTCNDADKIAGAALSNTSFWSGKDLTQIPGLKDAVAGYLKRMDTEDIRSIMTELIG
;
A
#
# COMPACT_ATOMS: atom_id res chain seq x y z
N MET A 1 -14.76 -20.42 16.29
CA MET A 1 -13.67 -20.05 17.21
C MET A 1 -12.56 -19.40 16.41
N SER A 2 -12.21 -18.15 16.74
CA SER A 2 -11.18 -17.36 16.03
C SER A 2 -9.78 -17.97 16.21
N PHE A 3 -8.81 -17.56 15.38
CA PHE A 3 -7.42 -18.01 15.54
C PHE A 3 -6.82 -17.58 16.89
N PRO A 4 -6.92 -16.31 17.34
CA PRO A 4 -6.40 -15.91 18.65
C PRO A 4 -7.02 -16.69 19.81
N ALA A 5 -8.33 -17.00 19.78
CA ALA A 5 -8.98 -17.84 20.78
C ALA A 5 -8.37 -19.25 20.86
N LYS A 6 -8.07 -19.87 19.70
CA LYS A 6 -7.38 -21.17 19.66
C LYS A 6 -5.98 -21.09 20.26
N VAL A 7 -5.25 -20.00 19.99
CA VAL A 7 -3.92 -19.76 20.56
C VAL A 7 -4.00 -19.57 22.07
N THR A 8 -4.95 -18.79 22.59
CA THR A 8 -5.16 -18.64 24.03
C THR A 8 -5.42 -19.98 24.71
N ALA A 9 -6.33 -20.79 24.17
CA ALA A 9 -6.62 -22.12 24.71
C ALA A 9 -5.37 -23.04 24.68
N PHE A 10 -4.62 -23.04 23.58
CA PHE A 10 -3.38 -23.79 23.46
C PHE A 10 -2.31 -23.35 24.45
N LEU A 11 -2.09 -22.03 24.60
CA LEU A 11 -1.14 -21.48 25.56
C LEU A 11 -1.53 -21.82 27.00
N TYR A 12 -2.83 -21.83 27.31
CA TYR A 12 -3.31 -22.21 28.64
C TYR A 12 -3.08 -23.69 28.96
N GLU A 13 -3.37 -24.60 28.02
CA GLU A 13 -3.04 -26.01 28.18
C GLU A 13 -1.53 -26.23 28.33
N ARG A 14 -0.73 -25.48 27.56
CA ARG A 14 0.73 -25.51 27.65
C ARG A 14 1.23 -24.99 29.00
N TYR A 15 0.70 -23.87 29.47
CA TYR A 15 1.04 -23.28 30.77
C TYR A 15 0.80 -24.29 31.90
N LYS A 16 -0.37 -24.93 31.93
CA LYS A 16 -0.70 -25.98 32.92
C LYS A 16 0.23 -27.19 32.80
N ALA A 17 0.51 -27.65 31.59
CA ALA A 17 1.34 -28.82 31.36
C ALA A 17 2.80 -28.63 31.81
N PHE A 18 3.28 -27.38 31.85
CA PHE A 18 4.65 -27.02 32.21
C PHE A 18 4.76 -26.19 33.49
N ASP A 19 3.68 -26.11 34.28
CA ASP A 19 3.62 -25.36 35.55
C ASP A 19 4.19 -23.93 35.43
N GLY A 20 3.85 -23.23 34.34
CA GLY A 20 4.31 -21.87 34.10
C GLY A 20 5.83 -21.70 33.88
N ALA A 21 6.56 -22.76 33.53
CA ALA A 21 8.01 -22.66 33.28
C ALA A 21 8.35 -21.62 32.19
N ALA A 22 9.25 -20.68 32.51
CA ALA A 22 9.60 -19.56 31.64
C ALA A 22 10.31 -19.99 30.35
N ASP A 23 11.05 -21.10 30.37
CA ASP A 23 11.74 -21.66 29.20
C ASP A 23 10.80 -22.41 28.24
N LYS A 24 9.51 -22.51 28.58
CA LYS A 24 8.49 -23.19 27.76
C LYS A 24 7.61 -22.23 26.97
N GLY A 25 7.83 -20.93 27.04
CA GLY A 25 7.16 -19.98 26.16
C GLY A 25 7.53 -20.17 24.69
N LEU A 26 6.82 -19.46 23.82
CA LEU A 26 6.92 -19.58 22.37
C LEU A 26 7.23 -18.24 21.72
N LEU A 27 7.84 -18.32 20.53
CA LEU A 27 8.01 -17.21 19.61
C LEU A 27 6.86 -17.23 18.60
N PHE A 28 6.08 -16.16 18.55
CA PHE A 28 5.01 -15.96 17.58
C PHE A 28 5.50 -15.03 16.47
N LEU A 29 5.42 -15.51 15.23
CA LEU A 29 5.75 -14.78 14.01
C LEU A 29 4.49 -14.68 13.12
N PRO A 30 3.49 -13.84 13.45
CA PRO A 30 2.31 -13.67 12.61
C PRO A 30 2.70 -13.19 11.21
N VAL A 31 1.93 -13.56 10.19
CA VAL A 31 2.18 -13.18 8.77
C VAL A 31 0.94 -12.55 8.13
N GLU A 32 -0.06 -12.22 8.94
CA GLU A 32 -1.25 -11.50 8.53
C GLU A 32 -0.90 -10.06 8.14
N LEU A 33 -1.58 -9.54 7.11
CA LEU A 33 -1.44 -8.16 6.61
C LEU A 33 -2.19 -7.17 7.52
N ILE A 34 -1.87 -7.19 8.82
CA ILE A 34 -2.41 -6.30 9.84
C ILE A 34 -1.26 -5.47 10.39
N ASP A 35 -1.50 -4.19 10.67
CA ASP A 35 -0.47 -3.37 11.29
C ASP A 35 -0.18 -3.85 12.72
N ASN A 36 1.10 -3.85 13.09
CA ASN A 36 1.60 -4.38 14.37
C ASN A 36 1.00 -5.77 14.72
N ASN A 37 0.93 -6.67 13.74
CA ASN A 37 0.29 -7.99 13.85
C ASN A 37 0.72 -8.82 15.08
N GLY A 38 1.99 -8.75 15.50
CA GLY A 38 2.49 -9.35 16.74
C GLY A 38 1.83 -8.77 17.99
N ALA A 39 1.86 -7.45 18.12
CA ALA A 39 1.26 -6.73 19.25
C ALA A 39 -0.27 -6.93 19.30
N GLU A 40 -0.93 -6.92 18.16
CA GLU A 40 -2.38 -7.12 18.08
C GLU A 40 -2.79 -8.55 18.46
N LEU A 41 -2.04 -9.56 18.00
CA LEU A 41 -2.25 -10.94 18.45
C LEU A 41 -2.09 -11.07 19.97
N LYS A 42 -1.02 -10.49 20.54
CA LYS A 42 -0.80 -10.47 22.00
C LYS A 42 -1.97 -9.81 22.73
N ARG A 43 -2.42 -8.64 22.26
CA ARG A 43 -3.55 -7.89 22.84
C ARG A 43 -4.82 -8.74 22.89
N ILE A 44 -5.18 -9.40 21.78
CA ILE A 44 -6.39 -10.23 21.70
C ILE A 44 -6.26 -11.48 22.58
N ILE A 45 -5.08 -12.10 22.66
CA ILE A 45 -4.85 -13.26 23.55
C ILE A 45 -5.04 -12.87 25.02
N LEU A 46 -4.47 -11.74 25.43
CA LEU A 46 -4.62 -11.21 26.80
C LEU A 46 -6.07 -10.86 27.11
N GLN A 47 -6.79 -10.28 26.14
CA GLN A 47 -8.22 -10.03 26.25
C GLN A 47 -9.01 -11.33 26.50
N TYR A 48 -8.74 -12.40 25.74
CA TYR A 48 -9.40 -13.68 25.99
C TYR A 48 -8.99 -14.30 27.34
N ALA A 49 -7.74 -14.15 27.76
CA ALA A 49 -7.30 -14.67 29.06
C ALA A 49 -8.03 -14.01 30.23
N ASP A 50 -8.31 -12.70 30.12
CA ASP A 50 -9.14 -11.94 31.07
C ASP A 50 -10.62 -12.34 30.99
N GLU A 51 -11.21 -12.31 29.80
CA GLU A 51 -12.63 -12.66 29.57
C GLU A 51 -12.99 -14.10 29.97
N TRP A 52 -12.02 -15.03 29.91
CA TRP A 52 -12.20 -16.44 30.29
C TRP A 52 -11.72 -16.74 31.71
N GLU A 53 -11.32 -15.71 32.46
CA GLU A 53 -10.90 -15.82 33.87
C GLU A 53 -9.76 -16.86 34.07
N LEU A 54 -8.77 -16.87 33.18
CA LEU A 54 -7.69 -17.88 33.18
C LEU A 54 -6.59 -17.66 34.23
N GLY A 55 -6.71 -16.61 35.05
CA GLY A 55 -5.82 -16.31 36.18
C GLY A 55 -4.64 -15.40 35.84
N GLU A 56 -4.24 -14.58 36.82
CA GLU A 56 -3.18 -13.58 36.68
C GLU A 56 -1.80 -14.21 36.39
N ASP A 57 -1.50 -15.37 36.96
CA ASP A 57 -0.22 -16.05 36.74
C ASP A 57 -0.05 -16.48 35.27
N PHE A 58 -1.13 -16.95 34.63
CA PHE A 58 -1.10 -17.28 33.20
C PHE A 58 -0.92 -16.03 32.34
N ILE A 59 -1.62 -14.94 32.68
CA ILE A 59 -1.46 -13.64 32.00
C ILE A 59 -0.02 -13.15 32.10
N ASN A 60 0.58 -13.20 33.30
CA ASN A 60 1.97 -12.85 33.53
C ASN A 60 2.94 -13.75 32.75
N TRP A 61 2.65 -15.05 32.65
CA TRP A 61 3.44 -15.98 31.85
C TRP A 61 3.34 -15.68 30.34
N ILE A 62 2.17 -15.31 29.82
CA ILE A 62 2.03 -14.83 28.43
C ILE A 62 2.95 -13.61 28.20
N ILE A 63 2.96 -12.67 29.14
CA ILE A 63 3.71 -11.41 28.99
C ILE A 63 5.22 -11.63 29.04
N THR A 64 5.70 -12.53 29.92
CA THR A 64 7.13 -12.64 30.28
C THR A 64 7.86 -13.82 29.65
N ALA A 65 7.17 -14.92 29.33
CA ALA A 65 7.79 -16.12 28.77
C ALA A 65 7.65 -16.21 27.24
N ASN A 66 6.69 -15.50 26.64
CA ASN A 66 6.38 -15.58 25.21
C ASN A 66 6.76 -14.30 24.48
N GLU A 67 7.20 -14.45 23.23
CA GLU A 67 7.60 -13.35 22.36
C GLU A 67 6.61 -13.22 21.20
N PHE A 68 6.16 -12.00 20.93
CA PHE A 68 5.21 -11.70 19.86
C PHE A 68 5.80 -10.66 18.92
N THR A 69 6.43 -11.12 17.85
CA THR A 69 7.12 -10.24 16.90
C THR A 69 6.16 -9.64 15.91
N SER A 70 6.26 -8.34 15.64
CA SER A 70 5.61 -7.78 14.47
C SER A 70 6.39 -8.13 13.20
N THR A 71 5.69 -8.40 12.12
CA THR A 71 6.32 -8.72 10.83
C THR A 71 5.79 -7.84 9.70
N LEU A 72 6.55 -7.82 8.61
CA LEU A 72 6.10 -7.34 7.31
C LEU A 72 6.38 -8.44 6.29
N VAL A 73 5.34 -8.91 5.62
CA VAL A 73 5.45 -9.81 4.47
C VAL A 73 5.08 -9.09 3.18
N ASP A 74 5.81 -9.38 2.10
CA ASP A 74 5.50 -8.87 0.78
C ASP A 74 5.86 -9.88 -0.33
N ARG A 75 4.81 -10.47 -0.91
CA ARG A 75 4.86 -11.31 -2.10
C ARG A 75 3.46 -11.37 -2.70
N ILE A 76 3.34 -11.09 -3.99
CA ILE A 76 2.11 -11.30 -4.74
C ILE A 76 1.96 -12.79 -5.03
N VAL A 77 0.84 -13.35 -4.57
CA VAL A 77 0.44 -14.75 -4.77
C VAL A 77 -0.94 -14.73 -5.43
N THR A 78 -1.05 -15.27 -6.64
CA THR A 78 -2.26 -15.21 -7.48
C THR A 78 -3.18 -16.41 -7.28
N GLY A 79 -2.75 -17.42 -6.53
CA GLY A 79 -3.54 -18.62 -6.27
C GLY A 79 -3.41 -19.67 -7.36
N TYR A 80 -4.34 -20.61 -7.31
CA TYR A 80 -4.44 -21.71 -8.27
C TYR A 80 -4.66 -21.20 -9.70
N PRO A 81 -3.76 -21.53 -10.66
CA PRO A 81 -3.74 -20.90 -11.98
C PRO A 81 -4.77 -21.52 -12.93
N ARG A 82 -6.07 -21.24 -12.69
CA ARG A 82 -7.20 -21.91 -13.39
C ARG A 82 -7.10 -21.90 -14.92
N ASP A 83 -6.63 -20.80 -15.49
CA ASP A 83 -6.53 -20.63 -16.95
C ASP A 83 -5.25 -21.26 -17.55
N GLU A 84 -4.31 -21.68 -16.71
CA GLU A 84 -2.99 -22.20 -17.11
C GLU A 84 -2.70 -23.60 -16.52
N VAL A 85 -3.66 -24.24 -15.84
CA VAL A 85 -3.48 -25.56 -15.19
C VAL A 85 -2.91 -26.58 -16.16
N SER A 86 -3.50 -26.70 -17.36
CA SER A 86 -3.06 -27.69 -18.36
C SER A 86 -1.61 -27.48 -18.77
N TYR A 87 -1.16 -26.22 -18.86
CA TYR A 87 0.23 -25.88 -19.16
C TYR A 87 1.17 -26.37 -18.05
N PHE A 88 0.80 -26.13 -16.79
CA PHE A 88 1.61 -26.56 -15.65
C PHE A 88 1.59 -28.09 -15.48
N GLU A 89 0.44 -28.75 -15.60
CA GLU A 89 0.33 -30.21 -15.48
C GLU A 89 1.13 -30.93 -16.58
N GLU A 90 1.12 -30.41 -17.81
CA GLU A 90 1.95 -30.93 -18.91
C GLU A 90 3.45 -30.77 -18.59
N LYS A 91 3.86 -29.60 -18.11
CA LYS A 91 5.26 -29.31 -17.77
C LYS A 91 5.77 -30.11 -16.57
N LEU A 92 4.92 -30.33 -15.57
CA LEU A 92 5.23 -31.07 -14.34
C LEU A 92 5.12 -32.58 -14.52
N GLY A 93 4.31 -33.05 -15.49
CA GLY A 93 4.06 -34.46 -15.75
C GLY A 93 3.09 -35.13 -14.76
N TYR A 94 2.41 -34.34 -13.92
CA TYR A 94 1.41 -34.83 -12.98
C TYR A 94 0.31 -33.79 -12.74
N LYS A 95 -0.85 -34.27 -12.32
CA LYS A 95 -1.97 -33.44 -11.86
C LYS A 95 -1.72 -32.96 -10.44
N ASP A 96 -1.73 -31.65 -10.25
CA ASP A 96 -1.51 -31.03 -8.95
C ASP A 96 -2.69 -30.10 -8.62
N ASN A 97 -3.48 -30.50 -7.63
CA ASN A 97 -4.70 -29.78 -7.24
C ASN A 97 -4.42 -28.63 -6.26
N ILE A 98 -3.14 -28.41 -5.88
CA ILE A 98 -2.73 -27.41 -4.89
C ILE A 98 -1.60 -26.50 -5.40
N ILE A 99 -1.39 -26.43 -6.72
CA ILE A 99 -0.46 -25.46 -7.33
C ILE A 99 -0.86 -24.06 -6.91
N ASP A 100 0.14 -23.24 -6.59
CA ASP A 100 0.01 -21.81 -6.46
C ASP A 100 1.02 -21.11 -7.37
N THR A 101 0.66 -19.91 -7.82
CA THR A 101 1.51 -19.05 -8.65
C THR A 101 1.82 -17.77 -7.90
N SER A 102 3.06 -17.33 -7.99
CA SER A 102 3.52 -16.12 -7.30
C SER A 102 4.62 -15.44 -8.08
N GLU A 103 4.88 -14.18 -7.75
CA GLU A 103 6.06 -13.49 -8.26
C GLU A 103 7.36 -14.05 -7.65
N LEU A 104 8.50 -13.74 -8.29
CA LEU A 104 9.84 -14.10 -7.80
C LEU A 104 10.23 -13.28 -6.56
N PHE A 105 9.83 -12.00 -6.53
CA PHE A 105 10.09 -11.14 -5.39
C PHE A 105 9.48 -11.71 -4.11
N ASN A 106 10.25 -11.69 -3.03
CA ASN A 106 9.79 -12.00 -1.71
C ASN A 106 10.48 -11.07 -0.71
N LEU A 107 9.80 -10.77 0.39
CA LEU A 107 10.36 -10.05 1.53
C LEU A 107 9.65 -10.50 2.79
N TRP A 108 10.44 -10.79 3.83
CA TRP A 108 9.94 -10.99 5.18
C TRP A 108 10.81 -10.22 6.18
N VAL A 109 10.27 -9.14 6.74
CA VAL A 109 10.95 -8.40 7.81
C VAL A 109 10.36 -8.86 9.14
N ILE A 110 11.22 -9.21 10.09
CA ILE A 110 10.84 -9.72 11.41
C ILE A 110 11.44 -8.78 12.45
N GLU A 111 10.58 -8.16 13.25
CA GLU A 111 11.00 -7.37 14.42
C GLU A 111 11.36 -8.33 15.56
N GLY A 112 12.62 -8.36 15.98
CA GLY A 112 12.98 -9.20 17.11
C GLY A 112 14.47 -9.24 17.43
N ASP A 113 14.76 -9.57 18.68
CA ASP A 113 16.10 -9.73 19.23
C ASP A 113 16.95 -10.69 18.38
N LYS A 114 18.21 -10.31 18.15
CA LYS A 114 19.23 -11.09 17.43
C LYS A 114 19.33 -12.56 17.86
N LYS A 115 19.05 -12.88 19.13
CA LYS A 115 19.03 -14.27 19.62
C LYS A 115 18.04 -15.16 18.84
N TRP A 116 16.94 -14.59 18.36
CA TRP A 116 15.93 -15.31 17.59
C TRP A 116 16.39 -15.56 16.15
N ALA A 117 17.11 -14.62 15.56
CA ALA A 117 17.75 -14.79 14.25
C ALA A 117 18.77 -15.94 14.26
N GLU A 118 19.47 -16.17 15.38
CA GLU A 118 20.39 -17.31 15.52
C GLU A 118 19.67 -18.65 15.66
N LYS A 119 18.53 -18.67 16.38
CA LYS A 119 17.69 -19.88 16.54
C LYS A 119 16.91 -20.24 15.28
N LEU A 120 16.47 -19.23 14.52
CA LEU A 120 15.77 -19.37 13.25
C LEU A 120 16.51 -18.59 12.15
N PRO A 121 17.62 -19.14 11.61
CA PRO A 121 18.50 -18.45 10.68
C PRO A 121 17.95 -18.43 9.24
N VAL A 122 16.67 -18.11 9.06
CA VAL A 122 16.00 -18.03 7.75
C VAL A 122 16.61 -16.96 6.83
N HIS A 123 17.22 -15.92 7.41
CA HIS A 123 17.98 -14.89 6.69
C HIS A 123 19.27 -15.40 6.05
N ARG A 124 19.70 -16.64 6.34
CA ARG A 124 20.87 -17.28 5.72
C ARG A 124 20.51 -18.12 4.50
N THR A 125 19.24 -18.14 4.11
CA THR A 125 18.76 -18.80 2.88
C THR A 125 18.75 -17.80 1.74
N ASP A 126 18.39 -18.25 0.53
CA ASP A 126 18.19 -17.35 -0.62
C ASP A 126 16.89 -16.51 -0.51
N ALA A 127 16.09 -16.72 0.54
CA ALA A 127 14.93 -15.89 0.82
C ALA A 127 15.35 -14.53 1.39
N ASN A 128 14.68 -13.47 0.96
CA ASN A 128 14.93 -12.11 1.43
C ASN A 128 14.26 -11.90 2.79
N VAL A 129 14.96 -12.33 3.85
CA VAL A 129 14.50 -12.22 5.24
C VAL A 129 15.41 -11.27 6.01
N ILE A 130 14.80 -10.25 6.63
CA ILE A 130 15.51 -9.22 7.39
C ILE A 130 15.07 -9.32 8.84
N TRP A 131 16.03 -9.51 9.75
CA TRP A 131 15.81 -9.31 11.17
C TRP A 131 16.17 -7.88 11.53
N THR A 132 15.29 -7.19 12.25
CA THR A 132 15.43 -5.78 12.63
C THR A 132 14.93 -5.56 14.05
N ASP A 133 15.41 -4.50 14.69
CA ASP A 133 14.88 -4.05 15.99
C ASP A 133 13.58 -3.26 15.83
N ASP A 134 13.28 -2.73 14.63
CA ASP A 134 12.02 -2.03 14.32
C ASP A 134 11.59 -2.29 12.87
N VAL A 135 10.37 -2.78 12.68
CA VAL A 135 9.78 -3.06 11.35
C VAL A 135 9.17 -1.81 10.70
N LYS A 136 8.89 -0.75 11.47
CA LYS A 136 8.18 0.44 10.98
C LYS A 136 8.86 1.13 9.80
N PRO A 137 10.20 1.30 9.74
CA PRO A 137 10.86 1.91 8.58
C PRO A 137 10.63 1.11 7.29
N TYR A 138 10.66 -0.22 7.37
CA TYR A 138 10.43 -1.10 6.22
C TYR A 138 8.97 -1.06 5.76
N LYS A 139 8.01 -0.99 6.69
CA LYS A 139 6.59 -0.75 6.37
C LYS A 139 6.40 0.61 5.69
N LYS A 140 7.00 1.67 6.24
CA LYS A 140 6.99 3.02 5.64
C LYS A 140 7.55 2.97 4.22
N ARG A 141 8.72 2.35 4.01
CA ARG A 141 9.31 2.14 2.68
C ARG A 141 8.35 1.44 1.71
N LYS A 142 7.76 0.29 2.07
CA LYS A 142 6.78 -0.41 1.21
C LYS A 142 5.59 0.48 0.86
N VAL A 143 5.01 1.14 1.86
CA VAL A 143 3.83 1.99 1.69
C VAL A 143 4.13 3.21 0.81
N ARG A 144 5.31 3.81 0.94
CA ARG A 144 5.72 5.00 0.17
C ARG A 144 6.21 4.68 -1.23
N ILE A 145 7.03 3.64 -1.39
CA ILE A 145 7.63 3.30 -2.67
C ILE A 145 6.70 2.44 -3.51
N LEU A 146 6.35 1.23 -3.06
CA LEU A 146 5.52 0.32 -3.85
C LEU A 146 4.07 0.82 -3.96
N ASN A 147 3.42 1.05 -2.82
CA ASN A 147 2.02 1.45 -2.82
C ASN A 147 1.86 2.90 -3.29
N GLY A 148 2.85 3.77 -3.00
CA GLY A 148 2.88 5.14 -3.49
C GLY A 148 3.06 5.21 -5.00
N ALA A 149 3.97 4.44 -5.61
CA ALA A 149 4.15 4.38 -7.06
C ALA A 149 2.84 4.07 -7.81
N HIS A 150 2.09 3.08 -7.31
CA HIS A 150 0.76 2.78 -7.84
C HIS A 150 -0.18 3.98 -7.67
N THR A 151 -0.34 4.48 -6.46
CA THR A 151 -1.33 5.53 -6.16
C THR A 151 -1.01 6.86 -6.86
N SER A 152 0.27 7.22 -7.05
CA SER A 152 0.69 8.44 -7.74
C SER A 152 0.53 8.37 -9.25
N THR A 153 0.59 7.17 -9.85
CA THR A 153 0.70 7.01 -11.31
C THR A 153 -0.59 6.53 -11.94
N VAL A 154 -1.29 5.59 -11.30
CA VAL A 154 -2.37 4.81 -11.92
C VAL A 154 -3.53 5.66 -12.39
N LEU A 155 -3.93 6.69 -11.66
CA LEU A 155 -5.08 7.52 -12.05
C LEU A 155 -4.77 8.39 -13.27
N ALA A 156 -3.57 8.97 -13.33
CA ALA A 156 -3.10 9.71 -14.50
C ALA A 156 -2.96 8.77 -15.71
N ALA A 157 -2.33 7.61 -15.54
CA ALA A 157 -2.20 6.59 -16.59
C ALA A 157 -3.57 6.10 -17.08
N TYR A 158 -4.52 5.87 -16.18
CA TYR A 158 -5.87 5.48 -16.58
C TYR A 158 -6.54 6.55 -17.42
N LEU A 159 -6.45 7.82 -17.01
CA LEU A 159 -7.01 8.93 -17.78
C LEU A 159 -6.28 9.17 -19.11
N ALA A 160 -5.01 8.73 -19.23
CA ALA A 160 -4.23 8.74 -20.46
C ALA A 160 -4.51 7.53 -21.39
N GLY A 161 -5.42 6.63 -21.02
CA GLY A 161 -5.89 5.53 -21.88
C GLY A 161 -5.28 4.15 -21.61
N TYR A 162 -4.57 3.97 -20.49
CA TYR A 162 -4.02 2.65 -20.12
C TYR A 162 -4.98 1.88 -19.19
N ASP A 163 -5.12 0.57 -19.39
CA ASP A 163 -6.04 -0.27 -18.60
C ASP A 163 -5.35 -1.20 -17.61
N ILE A 164 -4.09 -1.56 -17.87
CA ILE A 164 -3.30 -2.46 -17.01
C ILE A 164 -1.90 -1.89 -16.77
N VAL A 165 -1.30 -2.28 -15.64
CA VAL A 165 0.03 -1.82 -15.21
C VAL A 165 1.10 -2.10 -16.25
N MET A 166 1.11 -3.30 -16.81
CA MET A 166 2.10 -3.74 -17.79
C MET A 166 2.18 -2.82 -19.02
N ASP A 167 1.05 -2.29 -19.48
CA ASP A 167 1.02 -1.47 -20.68
C ASP A 167 1.58 -0.07 -20.43
N PHE A 168 1.33 0.52 -19.25
CA PHE A 168 1.97 1.79 -18.94
C PHE A 168 3.46 1.62 -18.61
N MET A 169 3.89 0.48 -18.08
CA MET A 169 5.31 0.20 -17.84
C MET A 169 6.13 0.11 -19.15
N LYS A 170 5.48 -0.22 -20.27
CA LYS A 170 6.07 -0.19 -21.61
C LYS A 170 6.15 1.23 -22.20
N ASP A 171 5.40 2.19 -21.65
CA ASP A 171 5.49 3.58 -22.07
C ASP A 171 6.58 4.31 -21.27
N ASP A 172 7.62 4.76 -21.98
CA ASP A 172 8.77 5.41 -21.38
C ASP A 172 8.41 6.70 -20.62
N THR A 173 7.39 7.45 -21.06
CA THR A 173 6.93 8.67 -20.38
C THR A 173 6.29 8.31 -19.04
N ILE A 174 5.37 7.35 -19.02
CA ILE A 174 4.66 6.98 -17.79
C ILE A 174 5.61 6.32 -16.80
N ARG A 175 6.49 5.43 -17.28
CA ARG A 175 7.53 4.81 -16.44
C ARG A 175 8.49 5.85 -15.86
N SER A 176 8.92 6.83 -16.66
CA SER A 176 9.82 7.89 -16.20
C SER A 176 9.13 8.80 -15.17
N PHE A 177 7.86 9.15 -15.37
CA PHE A 177 7.09 9.91 -14.39
C PHE A 177 7.00 9.19 -13.05
N MET A 178 6.69 7.90 -13.07
CA MET A 178 6.67 7.08 -11.86
C MET A 178 8.04 7.09 -11.18
N ASN A 179 9.13 6.94 -11.95
CA ASN A 179 10.48 6.97 -11.42
C ASN A 179 10.84 8.33 -10.83
N THR A 180 10.51 9.45 -11.46
CA THR A 180 10.71 10.79 -10.90
C THR A 180 9.98 10.94 -9.56
N VAL A 181 8.71 10.52 -9.47
CA VAL A 181 7.99 10.51 -8.18
C VAL A 181 8.77 9.71 -7.14
N ILE A 182 9.22 8.50 -7.48
CA ILE A 182 9.87 7.62 -6.51
C ILE A 182 11.27 8.10 -6.10
N TYR A 183 12.16 8.28 -7.06
CA TYR A 183 13.56 8.58 -6.79
C TYR A 183 13.78 10.02 -6.34
N ASP A 184 13.04 10.99 -6.91
CA ASP A 184 13.31 12.40 -6.67
C ASP A 184 12.39 12.99 -5.59
N GLU A 185 11.16 12.48 -5.43
CA GLU A 185 10.17 13.09 -4.53
C GLU A 185 9.84 12.22 -3.29
N VAL A 186 9.95 10.90 -3.38
CA VAL A 186 9.61 9.99 -2.28
C VAL A 186 10.84 9.54 -1.48
N ILE A 187 11.87 9.02 -2.15
CA ILE A 187 13.08 8.49 -1.49
C ILE A 187 13.73 9.51 -0.54
N PRO A 188 13.86 10.82 -0.89
CA PRO A 188 14.44 11.80 0.03
C PRO A 188 13.72 11.91 1.38
N THR A 189 12.42 11.59 1.42
CA THR A 189 11.54 11.74 2.60
C THR A 189 11.53 10.51 3.54
N LEU A 190 12.42 9.55 3.29
CA LEU A 190 12.49 8.25 3.99
C LEU A 190 13.77 8.12 4.81
N ASP A 191 13.65 7.43 5.95
CA ASP A 191 14.70 7.36 6.98
C ASP A 191 15.66 6.16 6.83
N LEU A 192 15.58 5.41 5.72
CA LEU A 192 16.45 4.26 5.44
C LEU A 192 17.63 4.66 4.55
N PRO A 193 18.73 3.87 4.54
CA PRO A 193 19.85 4.10 3.63
C PRO A 193 19.37 4.21 2.18
N LYS A 194 19.87 5.24 1.48
CA LYS A 194 19.45 5.55 0.10
C LYS A 194 19.59 4.35 -0.84
N GLU A 195 20.71 3.64 -0.80
CA GLU A 195 20.96 2.44 -1.63
C GLU A 195 19.87 1.38 -1.41
N GLU A 196 19.47 1.14 -0.16
CA GLU A 196 18.41 0.17 0.17
C GLU A 196 17.02 0.61 -0.33
N LEU A 197 16.78 1.92 -0.40
CA LEU A 197 15.56 2.49 -0.96
C LEU A 197 15.54 2.40 -2.49
N GLU A 198 16.67 2.68 -3.14
CA GLU A 198 16.84 2.61 -4.59
C GLU A 198 16.77 1.15 -5.10
N ASP A 199 17.40 0.20 -4.41
CA ASP A 199 17.28 -1.23 -4.71
C ASP A 199 15.84 -1.71 -4.62
N PHE A 200 15.11 -1.27 -3.59
CA PHE A 200 13.70 -1.58 -3.46
C PHE A 200 12.86 -0.93 -4.56
N ALA A 201 13.16 0.30 -4.97
CA ALA A 201 12.49 0.98 -6.08
C ALA A 201 12.76 0.31 -7.44
N ALA A 202 13.97 -0.19 -7.67
CA ALA A 202 14.31 -0.99 -8.84
C ALA A 202 13.52 -2.31 -8.85
N ALA A 203 13.46 -3.01 -7.71
CA ALA A 203 12.64 -4.22 -7.58
C ALA A 203 11.15 -3.94 -7.84
N VAL A 204 10.61 -2.80 -7.38
CA VAL A 204 9.23 -2.39 -7.67
C VAL A 204 8.98 -2.20 -9.17
N ASN A 205 9.92 -1.58 -9.89
CA ASN A 205 9.84 -1.43 -11.35
C ASN A 205 9.75 -2.79 -12.05
N ASP A 206 10.63 -3.73 -11.69
CA ASP A 206 10.63 -5.08 -12.26
C ASP A 206 9.32 -5.82 -11.99
N ARG A 207 8.77 -5.67 -10.76
CA ARG A 207 7.49 -6.27 -10.37
C ARG A 207 6.33 -5.72 -11.19
N PHE A 208 6.30 -4.41 -11.44
CA PHE A 208 5.26 -3.79 -12.26
C PHE A 208 5.38 -4.18 -13.73
N ALA A 209 6.58 -4.47 -14.21
CA ALA A 209 6.85 -4.94 -15.56
C ALA A 209 6.58 -6.44 -15.78
N ASN A 210 6.13 -7.18 -14.75
CA ASN A 210 5.91 -8.62 -14.83
C ASN A 210 4.84 -8.98 -15.89
N PRO A 211 5.20 -9.68 -16.99
CA PRO A 211 4.27 -9.97 -18.09
C PRO A 211 3.19 -10.99 -17.74
N TYR A 212 3.35 -11.73 -16.63
CA TYR A 212 2.41 -12.76 -16.20
C TYR A 212 1.29 -12.22 -15.29
N ILE A 213 1.39 -10.95 -14.84
CA ILE A 213 0.40 -10.34 -13.95
C ILE A 213 -0.38 -9.26 -14.70
N LYS A 214 -1.69 -9.49 -14.90
CA LYS A 214 -2.61 -8.50 -15.48
C LYS A 214 -3.28 -7.66 -14.39
N HIS A 215 -2.54 -6.72 -13.82
CA HIS A 215 -3.07 -5.85 -12.76
C HIS A 215 -3.85 -4.67 -13.37
N LYS A 216 -5.18 -4.68 -13.24
CA LYS A 216 -6.05 -3.64 -13.80
C LYS A 216 -5.94 -2.33 -13.02
N LEU A 217 -5.83 -1.22 -13.73
CA LEU A 217 -5.72 0.11 -13.14
C LEU A 217 -6.96 0.48 -12.30
N LEU A 218 -8.16 0.09 -12.74
CA LEU A 218 -9.39 0.33 -11.97
C LEU A 218 -9.48 -0.46 -10.67
N ASP A 219 -8.83 -1.62 -10.57
CA ASP A 219 -8.77 -2.39 -9.32
C ASP A 219 -7.81 -1.74 -8.33
N ILE A 220 -6.72 -1.16 -8.83
CA ILE A 220 -5.80 -0.36 -8.02
C ILE A 220 -6.45 0.97 -7.59
N ALA A 221 -7.28 1.58 -8.45
CA ALA A 221 -7.98 2.83 -8.20
C ALA A 221 -9.10 2.76 -7.15
N LEU A 222 -9.54 1.56 -6.75
CA LEU A 222 -10.52 1.38 -5.68
C LEU A 222 -10.07 2.09 -4.39
N ASN A 223 -10.92 2.91 -3.78
CA ASN A 223 -10.64 3.65 -2.54
C ASN A 223 -9.42 4.58 -2.65
N SER A 224 -9.30 5.30 -3.77
CA SER A 224 -8.11 6.13 -4.03
C SER A 224 -7.96 7.29 -3.05
N CYS A 225 -9.04 7.81 -2.45
CA CYS A 225 -8.96 8.91 -1.49
C CYS A 225 -8.14 8.52 -0.24
N SER A 226 -8.56 7.44 0.44
CA SER A 226 -7.85 6.93 1.62
C SER A 226 -6.44 6.42 1.26
N LYS A 227 -6.27 5.82 0.09
CA LYS A 227 -4.95 5.40 -0.42
C LYS A 227 -4.02 6.59 -0.63
N PHE A 228 -4.47 7.69 -1.23
CA PHE A 228 -3.64 8.87 -1.47
C PHE A 228 -3.20 9.50 -0.15
N ASN A 229 -4.14 9.67 0.80
CA ASN A 229 -3.85 10.17 2.13
C ASN A 229 -2.80 9.31 2.86
N ALA A 230 -2.93 7.98 2.82
CA ALA A 230 -1.99 7.09 3.49
C ALA A 230 -0.62 6.99 2.78
N ARG A 231 -0.60 6.94 1.43
CA ARG A 231 0.56 6.51 0.63
C ARG A 231 1.35 7.66 0.00
N CYS A 232 0.68 8.71 -0.48
CA CYS A 232 1.32 9.80 -1.21
C CYS A 232 1.44 11.08 -0.37
N LEU A 233 0.39 11.44 0.37
CA LEU A 233 0.33 12.74 1.05
C LEU A 233 1.52 12.98 2.01
N PRO A 234 1.91 12.04 2.89
CA PRO A 234 3.07 12.30 3.74
C PRO A 234 4.42 12.40 3.02
N SER A 235 4.60 11.84 1.81
CA SER A 235 5.79 12.15 0.99
C SER A 235 5.69 13.55 0.38
N LEU A 236 4.50 13.98 -0.04
CA LEU A 236 4.30 15.36 -0.48
C LEU A 236 4.63 16.36 0.65
N LEU A 237 4.11 16.12 1.86
CA LEU A 237 4.37 16.98 3.01
C LEU A 237 5.83 16.94 3.46
N GLY A 238 6.44 15.74 3.51
CA GLY A 238 7.84 15.58 3.86
C GLY A 238 8.76 16.29 2.87
N TYR A 239 8.46 16.21 1.57
CA TYR A 239 9.23 16.91 0.54
C TYR A 239 9.12 18.43 0.73
N VAL A 240 7.92 18.96 1.00
CA VAL A 240 7.73 20.39 1.27
C VAL A 240 8.51 20.83 2.51
N GLU A 241 8.50 20.02 3.57
CA GLU A 241 9.25 20.29 4.80
C GLU A 241 10.76 20.30 4.57
N GLU A 242 11.29 19.35 3.80
CA GLU A 242 12.72 19.22 3.55
C GLU A 242 13.27 20.18 2.49
N LYS A 243 12.50 20.48 1.44
CA LYS A 243 12.94 21.25 0.27
C LYS A 243 12.40 22.67 0.23
N GLY A 244 11.34 22.96 0.98
CA GLY A 244 10.69 24.27 0.99
C GLY A 244 9.92 24.59 -0.31
N GLU A 245 9.70 23.59 -1.18
CA GLU A 245 8.97 23.73 -2.45
C GLU A 245 8.04 22.53 -2.68
N LEU A 246 7.12 22.66 -3.63
CA LEU A 246 6.18 21.58 -3.96
C LEU A 246 6.84 20.53 -4.85
N PRO A 247 6.66 19.22 -4.55
CA PRO A 247 7.05 18.16 -5.47
C PRO A 247 6.12 18.19 -6.69
N LYS A 248 6.68 18.44 -7.88
CA LYS A 248 5.93 18.71 -9.11
C LYS A 248 5.06 17.52 -9.51
N CYS A 249 5.62 16.31 -9.48
CA CYS A 249 4.94 15.10 -9.93
C CYS A 249 3.88 14.63 -8.93
N LEU A 250 4.16 14.60 -7.62
CA LEU A 250 3.17 14.30 -6.60
C LEU A 250 2.02 15.32 -6.55
N THR A 251 2.32 16.60 -6.81
CA THR A 251 1.27 17.63 -6.93
C THR A 251 0.39 17.39 -8.15
N PHE A 252 0.98 17.01 -9.28
CA PHE A 252 0.23 16.59 -10.45
C PHE A 252 -0.58 15.31 -10.18
N SER A 253 -0.02 14.32 -9.48
CA SER A 253 -0.73 13.11 -9.08
C SER A 253 -1.97 13.41 -8.23
N LEU A 254 -1.89 14.39 -7.31
CA LEU A 254 -3.03 14.85 -6.53
C LEU A 254 -4.11 15.49 -7.42
N ALA A 255 -3.72 16.30 -8.40
CA ALA A 255 -4.64 16.86 -9.38
C ALA A 255 -5.27 15.77 -10.26
N ALA A 256 -4.51 14.80 -10.73
CA ALA A 256 -4.99 13.67 -11.52
C ALA A 256 -5.97 12.79 -10.72
N PHE A 257 -5.72 12.61 -9.42
CA PHE A 257 -6.68 12.01 -8.49
C PHE A 257 -7.99 12.80 -8.48
N ILE A 258 -7.96 14.11 -8.21
CA ILE A 258 -9.17 14.94 -8.20
C ILE A 258 -9.89 14.89 -9.55
N ARG A 259 -9.14 14.89 -10.65
CA ARG A 259 -9.68 14.79 -12.02
C ARG A 259 -10.34 13.46 -12.31
N PHE A 260 -9.77 12.35 -11.84
CA PHE A 260 -10.33 11.01 -12.02
C PHE A 260 -11.74 10.90 -11.42
N TYR A 261 -12.01 11.66 -10.36
CA TYR A 261 -13.31 11.74 -9.69
C TYR A 261 -14.30 12.69 -10.36
N LYS A 262 -13.97 13.26 -11.53
CA LYS A 262 -14.95 13.96 -12.37
C LYS A 262 -15.92 12.95 -12.99
N GLY A 263 -17.02 12.71 -12.29
CA GLY A 263 -18.05 11.77 -12.70
C GLY A 263 -19.47 12.28 -12.45
N GLN A 264 -20.44 11.52 -12.95
CA GLN A 264 -21.87 11.73 -12.70
C GLN A 264 -22.38 10.64 -11.77
N MET A 265 -23.16 11.05 -10.77
CA MET A 265 -23.81 10.13 -9.85
C MET A 265 -25.18 9.71 -10.39
N ASN A 266 -25.39 8.41 -10.60
CA ASN A 266 -26.70 7.84 -10.96
C ASN A 266 -26.92 6.56 -10.14
N ASP A 267 -28.05 6.47 -9.42
CA ASP A 267 -28.42 5.30 -8.61
C ASP A 267 -27.32 4.78 -7.66
N GLY A 268 -26.58 5.70 -7.03
CA GLY A 268 -25.49 5.37 -6.11
C GLY A 268 -24.19 4.91 -6.78
N VAL A 269 -24.12 4.95 -8.10
CA VAL A 269 -22.92 4.66 -8.89
C VAL A 269 -22.37 5.95 -9.48
N CYS A 270 -21.11 6.25 -9.18
CA CYS A 270 -20.40 7.37 -9.80
C CYS A 270 -19.65 6.88 -11.04
N THR A 271 -19.95 7.46 -12.19
CA THR A 271 -19.35 7.07 -13.47
C THR A 271 -18.57 8.24 -14.06
N GLY A 272 -17.29 8.03 -14.34
CA GLY A 272 -16.43 8.94 -15.08
C GLY A 272 -16.36 8.58 -16.57
N VAL A 273 -15.82 9.48 -17.38
CA VAL A 273 -15.64 9.28 -18.82
C VAL A 273 -14.25 9.75 -19.23
N ARG A 274 -13.50 8.89 -19.93
CA ARG A 274 -12.22 9.24 -20.55
C ARG A 274 -12.42 10.14 -21.77
N LYS A 275 -11.33 10.74 -22.27
CA LYS A 275 -11.37 11.56 -23.49
C LYS A 275 -11.80 10.79 -24.74
N ASP A 276 -11.54 9.48 -24.78
CA ASP A 276 -11.95 8.58 -25.86
C ASP A 276 -13.42 8.12 -25.78
N GLY A 277 -14.17 8.57 -24.76
CA GLY A 277 -15.56 8.20 -24.54
C GLY A 277 -15.75 6.93 -23.69
N THR A 278 -14.67 6.25 -23.30
CA THR A 278 -14.75 5.07 -22.43
C THR A 278 -15.31 5.46 -21.06
N GLN A 279 -16.42 4.84 -20.68
CA GLN A 279 -17.02 5.00 -19.36
C GLN A 279 -16.37 4.08 -18.33
N TYR A 280 -16.26 4.55 -17.10
CA TYR A 280 -15.70 3.76 -16.00
C TYR A 280 -16.36 4.08 -14.67
N GLN A 281 -16.47 3.08 -13.81
CA GLN A 281 -16.98 3.26 -12.46
C GLN A 281 -15.88 3.78 -11.54
N ILE A 282 -16.17 4.87 -10.82
CA ILE A 282 -15.37 5.37 -9.71
C ILE A 282 -15.84 4.63 -8.46
N ARG A 283 -14.92 3.95 -7.77
CA ARG A 283 -15.23 3.12 -6.59
C ARG A 283 -14.47 3.65 -5.38
N ASP A 284 -15.20 4.22 -4.43
CA ASP A 284 -14.70 4.71 -3.15
C ASP A 284 -15.86 4.72 -2.13
N ASP A 285 -15.60 5.18 -0.92
CA ASP A 285 -16.61 5.37 0.11
C ASP A 285 -17.69 6.38 -0.34
N ALA A 286 -18.93 6.17 0.10
CA ALA A 286 -20.10 6.89 -0.42
C ALA A 286 -20.05 8.41 -0.18
N ASP A 287 -19.47 8.83 0.94
CA ASP A 287 -19.24 10.23 1.28
C ASP A 287 -18.20 10.88 0.36
N VAL A 288 -17.12 10.16 0.02
CA VAL A 288 -16.12 10.60 -0.96
C VAL A 288 -16.77 10.79 -2.34
N LEU A 289 -17.53 9.81 -2.81
CA LEU A 289 -18.17 9.88 -4.13
C LEU A 289 -19.20 11.02 -4.20
N THR A 290 -19.99 11.21 -3.15
CA THR A 290 -21.00 12.29 -3.06
C THR A 290 -20.32 13.65 -3.09
N PHE A 291 -19.29 13.84 -2.26
CA PHE A 291 -18.51 15.06 -2.21
C PHE A 291 -17.94 15.44 -3.58
N PHE A 292 -17.27 14.49 -4.26
CA PHE A 292 -16.69 14.79 -5.57
C PHE A 292 -17.75 15.09 -6.63
N ALA A 293 -18.86 14.34 -6.64
CA ALA A 293 -19.97 14.61 -7.55
C ALA A 293 -20.52 16.03 -7.37
N GLU A 294 -20.62 16.52 -6.13
CA GLU A 294 -21.08 17.87 -5.82
C GLU A 294 -20.09 18.95 -6.26
N ILE A 295 -18.80 18.86 -5.90
CA ILE A 295 -17.85 19.93 -6.23
C ILE A 295 -17.62 20.06 -7.74
N TRP A 296 -17.73 18.96 -8.50
CA TRP A 296 -17.57 18.98 -9.94
C TRP A 296 -18.73 19.66 -10.68
N THR A 297 -19.87 19.93 -10.03
CA THR A 297 -21.00 20.66 -10.64
C THR A 297 -20.67 22.10 -11.00
N CYS A 298 -19.76 22.76 -10.27
CA CYS A 298 -19.40 24.15 -10.54
C CYS A 298 -18.49 24.31 -11.77
N ASN A 299 -17.84 23.22 -12.21
CA ASN A 299 -16.89 23.15 -13.32
C ASN A 299 -15.84 24.28 -13.32
N ASP A 300 -15.38 24.65 -12.12
CA ASP A 300 -14.41 25.71 -11.86
C ASP A 300 -13.22 25.10 -11.10
N ALA A 301 -12.09 24.97 -11.78
CA ALA A 301 -10.90 24.30 -11.26
C ALA A 301 -10.37 24.92 -9.96
N ASP A 302 -10.51 26.23 -9.76
CA ASP A 302 -10.07 26.91 -8.54
C ASP A 302 -10.95 26.54 -7.34
N LYS A 303 -12.27 26.51 -7.55
CA LYS A 303 -13.23 26.10 -6.51
C LYS A 303 -13.11 24.62 -6.20
N ILE A 304 -12.94 23.78 -7.21
CA ILE A 304 -12.76 22.33 -7.06
C ILE A 304 -11.49 22.04 -6.26
N ALA A 305 -10.36 22.64 -6.64
CA ALA A 305 -9.10 22.48 -5.91
C ALA A 305 -9.24 22.96 -4.45
N GLY A 306 -9.82 24.15 -4.23
CA GLY A 306 -10.04 24.68 -2.89
C GLY A 306 -10.88 23.76 -2.02
N ALA A 307 -12.02 23.28 -2.53
CA ALA A 307 -12.91 22.39 -1.80
C ALA A 307 -12.25 21.04 -1.50
N ALA A 308 -11.62 20.40 -2.50
CA ALA A 308 -10.98 19.10 -2.31
C ALA A 308 -9.83 19.15 -1.30
N LEU A 309 -9.02 20.20 -1.33
CA LEU A 309 -7.84 20.35 -0.45
C LEU A 309 -8.20 20.77 0.98
N SER A 310 -9.29 21.52 1.17
CA SER A 310 -9.74 21.97 2.50
C SER A 310 -10.58 20.94 3.25
N ASN A 311 -10.95 19.83 2.60
CA ASN A 311 -11.72 18.78 3.24
C ASN A 311 -10.85 17.97 4.23
N THR A 312 -10.89 18.36 5.50
CA THR A 312 -10.06 17.78 6.55
C THR A 312 -10.36 16.31 6.84
N SER A 313 -11.56 15.80 6.51
CA SER A 313 -11.88 14.37 6.76
C SER A 313 -11.07 13.45 5.85
N PHE A 314 -10.74 13.90 4.64
CA PHE A 314 -9.93 13.14 3.68
C PHE A 314 -8.45 13.12 4.05
N TRP A 315 -7.97 14.19 4.69
CA TRP A 315 -6.54 14.44 4.89
C TRP A 315 -6.11 14.32 6.36
N SER A 316 -6.72 13.40 7.10
CA SER A 316 -6.41 13.13 8.51
C SER A 316 -6.40 14.39 9.39
N GLY A 317 -7.41 15.24 9.21
CA GLY A 317 -7.59 16.49 9.96
C GLY A 317 -6.83 17.70 9.41
N LYS A 318 -6.13 17.57 8.28
CA LYS A 318 -5.33 18.66 7.69
C LYS A 318 -6.12 19.42 6.63
N ASP A 319 -6.03 20.75 6.64
CA ASP A 319 -6.43 21.59 5.52
C ASP A 319 -5.21 21.81 4.62
N LEU A 320 -5.21 21.19 3.44
CA LEU A 320 -4.09 21.24 2.51
C LEU A 320 -3.99 22.59 1.77
N THR A 321 -5.03 23.44 1.84
CA THR A 321 -4.94 24.80 1.28
C THR A 321 -3.97 25.71 2.03
N GLN A 322 -3.60 25.31 3.26
CA GLN A 322 -2.60 26.01 4.06
C GLN A 322 -1.16 25.78 3.57
N ILE A 323 -0.95 24.84 2.64
CA ILE A 323 0.37 24.59 2.04
C ILE A 323 0.59 25.62 0.93
N PRO A 324 1.63 26.48 1.03
CA PRO A 324 1.85 27.56 0.08
C PRO A 324 1.91 27.08 -1.38
N GLY A 325 1.10 27.67 -2.23
CA GLY A 325 1.05 27.39 -3.67
C GLY A 325 0.37 26.09 -4.08
N LEU A 326 0.03 25.18 -3.15
CA LEU A 326 -0.49 23.84 -3.50
C LEU A 326 -1.84 23.94 -4.22
N LYS A 327 -2.76 24.74 -3.67
CA LYS A 327 -4.09 24.94 -4.26
C LYS A 327 -4.00 25.47 -5.70
N ASP A 328 -3.15 26.47 -5.93
CA ASP A 328 -3.02 27.09 -7.24
C ASP A 328 -2.33 26.16 -8.24
N ALA A 329 -1.34 25.37 -7.80
CA ALA A 329 -0.72 24.33 -8.62
C ALA A 329 -1.71 23.24 -9.03
N VAL A 330 -2.52 22.73 -8.08
CA VAL A 330 -3.56 21.73 -8.35
C VAL A 330 -4.62 22.29 -9.30
N ALA A 331 -5.13 23.50 -9.06
CA ALA A 331 -6.07 24.17 -9.96
C ALA A 331 -5.49 24.36 -11.36
N GLY A 332 -4.20 24.72 -11.46
CA GLY A 332 -3.47 24.83 -12.72
C GLY A 332 -3.46 23.51 -13.50
N TYR A 333 -3.08 22.40 -12.87
CA TYR A 333 -3.09 21.09 -13.52
C TYR A 333 -4.50 20.62 -13.91
N LEU A 334 -5.53 20.90 -13.11
CA LEU A 334 -6.91 20.59 -13.48
C LEU A 334 -7.32 21.30 -14.78
N LYS A 335 -6.98 22.59 -14.94
CA LYS A 335 -7.23 23.37 -16.17
C LYS A 335 -6.45 22.80 -17.36
N ARG A 336 -5.19 22.44 -17.16
CA ARG A 336 -4.36 21.84 -18.21
C ARG A 336 -4.94 20.51 -18.69
N MET A 337 -5.37 19.62 -17.80
CA MET A 337 -5.97 18.33 -18.18
C MET A 337 -7.27 18.45 -19.00
N ASP A 338 -7.99 19.58 -18.92
CA ASP A 338 -9.15 19.84 -19.77
C ASP A 338 -8.77 20.10 -21.24
N THR A 339 -7.60 20.68 -21.50
CA THR A 339 -7.21 21.15 -22.84
C THR A 339 -6.04 20.38 -23.45
N GLU A 340 -5.16 19.83 -22.62
CA GLU A 340 -3.94 19.14 -23.01
C GLU A 340 -4.06 17.64 -22.77
N ASP A 341 -3.26 16.86 -23.51
CA ASP A 341 -3.12 15.44 -23.28
C ASP A 341 -2.32 15.16 -21.98
N ILE A 342 -2.79 14.22 -21.17
CA ILE A 342 -2.21 13.93 -19.85
C ILE A 342 -0.77 13.42 -19.98
N ARG A 343 -0.50 12.59 -20.99
CA ARG A 343 0.85 12.07 -21.25
C ARG A 343 1.79 13.20 -21.65
N SER A 344 1.30 14.24 -22.34
CA SER A 344 2.08 15.45 -22.65
C SER A 344 2.43 16.24 -21.39
N ILE A 345 1.48 16.45 -20.47
CA ILE A 345 1.74 17.10 -19.17
C ILE A 345 2.80 16.30 -18.39
N MET A 346 2.67 14.97 -18.33
CA MET A 346 3.65 14.10 -17.66
C MET A 346 5.04 14.21 -18.29
N THR A 347 5.14 14.36 -19.62
CA THR A 347 6.41 14.56 -20.33
C THR A 347 7.10 15.85 -19.92
N GLU A 348 6.36 16.94 -19.73
CA GLU A 348 6.93 18.21 -19.26
C GLU A 348 7.39 18.14 -17.79
N LEU A 349 6.73 17.34 -16.96
CA LEU A 349 7.09 17.23 -15.54
C LEU A 349 8.40 16.47 -15.31
N ILE A 350 8.75 15.56 -16.21
CA ILE A 350 9.98 14.76 -16.15
C ILE A 350 11.16 15.39 -16.91
N GLY A 351 10.94 16.54 -17.58
CA GLY A 351 11.89 17.25 -18.43
C GLY A 351 12.49 18.47 -17.78
#